data_AF-A0A1C4VLL9-F1
#
_entry.id   AF-A0A1C4VLL9-F1
#
_cell.length_a   1.000
_cell.length_b   1.000
_cell.length_c   1.000
_cell.angle_alpha   90.00
_cell.angle_beta   90.00
_cell.angle_gamma   90.00
#
_symmetry.space_group_name_H-M   'P 1'
#
loop_
_entity.id
_entity.type
_entity.pdbx_description
1 polymer ?
#
loop_
_entity_poly.entity_id
_entity_poly.type
_entity_poly.pdbx_seq_one_letter_code
_entity_poly.pdbx_strand_id
1 'polypeptide(L)'
;MGKRNRNRHLRDAAVPPQVESALVKPVAQLAKTPRVRREYHVGDEQRPKHRDTDRNLAMGSASRAPANGQTALDRSVQIKETNERRRIGVDHETGEIVILDRHRRIEPSNPGDDVVEIYHGHVRSWDDHSSDGLNDDMRNALKRAGLVDKKGRPTAPPKDEE
;
A
#
# COMPACT_ATOMS: atom_id res chain seq x y z
N MET A 1 33.73 1.34 -84.36
CA MET A 1 32.83 2.06 -83.42
C MET A 1 33.46 2.03 -82.04
N GLY A 2 33.97 3.15 -81.51
CA GLY A 2 34.62 3.15 -80.20
C GLY A 2 34.86 4.57 -79.70
N LYS A 3 33.82 5.17 -79.10
CA LYS A 3 33.91 6.51 -78.52
C LYS A 3 34.59 6.42 -77.15
N ARG A 4 35.78 7.01 -77.04
CA ARG A 4 36.36 7.46 -75.77
C ARG A 4 35.46 8.57 -75.21
N ASN A 5 35.12 8.51 -73.92
CA ASN A 5 34.72 9.70 -73.19
C ASN A 5 35.32 9.74 -71.79
N ARG A 6 35.60 10.98 -71.38
CA ARG A 6 36.57 11.40 -70.38
C ARG A 6 36.01 11.41 -68.96
N ASN A 7 36.96 11.50 -68.02
CA ASN A 7 36.88 12.09 -66.68
C ASN A 7 36.21 11.28 -65.55
N ARG A 8 37.06 10.78 -64.63
CA ARG A 8 36.97 11.22 -63.23
C ARG A 8 38.31 11.03 -62.52
N HIS A 9 39.06 12.12 -62.36
CA HIS A 9 39.98 12.27 -61.24
C HIS A 9 39.13 12.37 -59.96
N LEU A 10 39.55 11.69 -58.90
CA LEU A 10 39.79 12.26 -57.56
C LEU A 10 39.66 11.15 -56.49
N ARG A 11 40.85 10.78 -55.99
CA ARG A 11 41.21 10.63 -54.58
C ARG A 11 40.41 9.64 -53.74
N ASP A 12 41.12 8.59 -53.34
CA ASP A 12 40.93 7.86 -52.09
C ASP A 12 40.68 8.85 -50.94
N ALA A 13 39.41 9.05 -50.59
CA ALA A 13 39.03 9.65 -49.33
C ALA A 13 38.87 8.49 -48.35
N ALA A 14 39.92 8.26 -47.57
CA ALA A 14 39.84 7.47 -46.35
C ALA A 14 38.65 7.95 -45.53
N VAL A 15 37.67 7.05 -45.33
CA VAL A 15 36.58 7.25 -44.38
C VAL A 15 37.24 7.36 -43.01
N PRO A 16 37.13 8.49 -42.28
CA PRO A 16 37.66 8.56 -40.94
C PRO A 16 36.90 7.54 -40.07
N PRO A 17 37.57 6.79 -39.18
CA PRO A 17 36.87 5.97 -38.22
C PRO A 17 35.99 6.90 -37.38
N GLN A 18 34.70 6.63 -37.38
CA GLN A 18 33.75 7.26 -36.48
C GLN A 18 34.27 7.03 -35.07
N VAL A 19 34.76 8.09 -34.44
CA VAL A 19 34.95 8.12 -33.00
C VAL A 19 33.55 7.97 -32.41
N GLU A 20 33.19 6.73 -32.07
CA GLU A 20 32.09 6.44 -31.17
C GLU A 20 32.36 7.23 -29.90
N SER A 21 31.68 8.37 -29.77
CA SER A 21 31.59 9.07 -28.51
C SER A 21 31.00 8.06 -27.54
N ALA A 22 31.83 7.59 -26.63
CA ALA A 22 31.43 6.81 -25.48
C ALA A 22 30.37 7.65 -24.76
N LEU A 23 29.11 7.36 -25.08
CA LEU A 23 27.96 7.86 -24.38
C LEU A 23 28.13 7.34 -22.96
N VAL A 24 28.52 8.28 -22.10
CA VAL A 24 28.56 8.17 -20.65
C VAL A 24 27.37 7.32 -20.23
N LYS A 25 27.66 6.16 -19.64
CA LYS A 25 26.65 5.30 -19.02
C LYS A 25 25.71 6.21 -18.23
N PRO A 26 24.40 6.30 -18.51
CA PRO A 26 23.52 6.79 -17.47
C PRO A 26 23.69 5.77 -16.35
N VAL A 27 24.25 6.25 -15.24
CA VAL A 27 24.24 5.59 -13.94
C VAL A 27 22.88 4.91 -13.87
N ALA A 28 22.88 3.57 -13.81
CA ALA A 28 21.73 2.83 -13.39
C ALA A 28 21.42 3.35 -11.99
N GLN A 29 20.64 4.42 -11.94
CA GLN A 29 19.96 4.85 -10.75
C GLN A 29 18.98 3.71 -10.56
N LEU A 30 19.44 2.71 -9.81
CA LEU A 30 18.67 1.61 -9.31
C LEU A 30 17.51 2.29 -8.59
N ALA A 31 16.43 2.56 -9.32
CA ALA A 31 15.23 3.18 -8.80
C ALA A 31 14.72 2.15 -7.81
N LYS A 32 15.13 2.29 -6.55
CA LYS A 32 14.58 1.51 -5.44
C LYS A 32 13.08 1.61 -5.61
N THR A 33 12.43 0.46 -5.73
CA THR A 33 10.97 0.40 -5.75
C THR A 33 10.47 1.25 -4.57
N PRO A 34 9.60 2.25 -4.82
CA PRO A 34 9.16 3.14 -3.76
C PRO A 34 8.52 2.29 -2.66
N ARG A 35 8.92 2.53 -1.42
CA ARG A 35 8.36 1.81 -0.28
C ARG A 35 6.92 2.28 -0.09
N VAL A 36 6.11 1.43 0.53
CA VAL A 36 4.73 1.76 0.87
C VAL A 36 4.67 2.10 2.36
N ARG A 37 4.45 3.38 2.67
CA ARG A 37 4.18 3.85 4.03
C ARG A 37 2.66 3.87 4.24
N ARG A 38 2.19 3.34 5.37
CA ARG A 38 0.76 3.29 5.71
C ARG A 38 0.48 4.22 6.87
N GLU A 39 -0.54 5.05 6.72
CA GLU A 39 -0.91 6.06 7.71
C GLU A 39 -2.38 5.92 8.08
N TYR A 40 -2.66 5.97 9.37
CA TYR A 40 -4.00 5.92 9.93
C TYR A 40 -4.53 7.32 10.20
N HIS A 41 -5.71 7.62 9.69
CA HIS A 41 -6.41 8.89 9.90
C HIS A 41 -7.81 8.62 10.48
N VAL A 42 -8.21 9.43 11.47
CA VAL A 42 -9.55 9.34 12.08
C VAL A 42 -10.57 9.94 11.11
N GLY A 43 -11.15 9.07 10.27
CA GLY A 43 -12.19 9.40 9.31
C GLY A 43 -11.71 10.20 8.10
N ASP A 44 -12.58 10.31 7.09
CA ASP A 44 -12.34 11.21 5.96
C ASP A 44 -12.54 12.64 6.47
N GLU A 45 -11.52 13.50 6.41
CA GLU A 45 -11.58 14.92 6.84
C GLU A 45 -12.77 15.71 6.24
N GLN A 46 -13.41 15.18 5.19
CA GLN A 46 -14.58 15.76 4.53
C GLN A 46 -15.93 15.24 5.06
N ARG A 47 -15.97 14.12 5.79
CA ARG A 47 -17.19 13.50 6.33
C ARG A 47 -16.85 12.72 7.62
N PRO A 48 -17.03 13.30 8.82
CA PRO A 48 -16.74 12.61 10.07
C PRO A 48 -17.78 11.51 10.34
N LYS A 49 -17.59 10.35 9.72
CA LYS A 49 -18.43 9.15 9.90
C LYS A 49 -18.07 8.35 11.14
N HIS A 50 -16.86 8.50 11.70
CA HIS A 50 -16.43 7.84 12.92
C HIS A 50 -16.17 8.88 14.00
N ARG A 51 -16.72 8.67 15.21
CA ARG A 51 -16.51 9.50 16.41
C ARG A 51 -16.02 8.61 17.55
N ASP A 52 -15.62 9.21 18.66
CA ASP A 52 -15.10 8.54 19.88
C ASP A 52 -16.14 7.67 20.61
N THR A 53 -17.37 7.58 20.12
CA THR A 53 -18.44 6.76 20.72
C THR A 53 -19.36 6.19 19.65
N ASP A 54 -19.83 4.96 19.84
CA ASP A 54 -20.92 4.39 19.04
C ASP A 54 -22.17 5.25 19.21
N ARG A 55 -22.72 5.79 18.11
CA ARG A 55 -24.01 6.50 18.13
C ARG A 55 -24.89 6.01 16.99
N ASN A 56 -26.18 5.80 17.30
CA ASN A 56 -27.23 5.72 16.29
C ASN A 56 -27.38 7.09 15.64
N LEU A 57 -26.86 7.27 14.43
CA LEU A 57 -27.09 8.46 13.62
C LEU A 57 -28.27 8.20 12.67
N ALA A 58 -28.94 9.26 12.22
CA ALA A 58 -29.95 9.20 11.17
C ALA A 58 -29.43 8.66 9.81
N MET A 59 -28.12 8.36 9.73
CA MET A 59 -27.40 7.82 8.57
C MET A 59 -26.94 6.35 8.77
N GLY A 60 -27.41 5.68 9.82
CA GLY A 60 -26.98 4.32 10.22
C GLY A 60 -26.03 4.34 11.43
N SER A 61 -25.83 3.18 12.05
CA SER A 61 -24.90 3.00 13.18
C SER A 61 -23.46 3.23 12.72
N ALA A 62 -22.86 4.32 13.17
CA ALA A 62 -21.45 4.59 12.97
C ALA A 62 -20.66 3.93 14.10
N SER A 63 -19.91 2.88 13.77
CA SER A 63 -18.98 2.26 14.72
C SER A 63 -17.87 3.22 15.14
N ARG A 64 -17.49 3.17 16.41
CA ARG A 64 -16.45 3.98 17.04
C ARG A 64 -15.10 3.86 16.34
N ALA A 65 -14.34 4.95 16.33
CA ALA A 65 -12.93 4.94 15.94
C ALA A 65 -12.08 4.11 16.94
N PRO A 66 -11.09 3.34 16.45
CA PRO A 66 -10.16 2.60 17.31
C PRO A 66 -9.34 3.54 18.21
N ALA A 67 -9.03 3.07 19.41
CA ALA A 67 -8.19 3.82 20.35
C ALA A 67 -6.75 3.97 19.81
N ASN A 68 -6.17 2.89 19.28
CA ASN A 68 -4.82 2.85 18.72
C ASN A 68 -4.84 2.45 17.24
N GLY A 69 -5.43 3.30 16.38
CA GLY A 69 -5.65 2.99 14.96
C GLY A 69 -4.37 2.72 14.15
N GLN A 70 -3.29 3.47 14.39
CA GLN A 70 -2.01 3.25 13.71
C GLN A 70 -1.38 1.92 14.13
N THR A 71 -1.35 1.61 15.44
CA THR A 71 -0.83 0.32 15.95
C THR A 71 -1.59 -0.87 15.36
N ALA A 72 -2.92 -0.76 15.28
CA ALA A 72 -3.75 -1.77 14.64
C ALA A 72 -3.45 -1.90 13.13
N LEU A 73 -3.16 -0.79 12.44
CA LEU A 73 -2.77 -0.76 11.03
C LEU A 73 -1.40 -1.39 10.77
N ASP A 74 -0.41 -1.08 11.60
CA ASP A 74 0.95 -1.60 11.46
C ASP A 74 1.00 -3.12 11.62
N ARG A 75 0.15 -3.66 12.50
CA ARG A 75 -0.02 -5.11 12.74
C ARG A 75 -1.13 -5.75 11.91
N SER A 76 -1.75 -5.00 11.00
CA SER A 76 -2.89 -5.49 10.22
C SER A 76 -2.49 -6.44 9.11
N VAL A 77 -3.40 -7.34 8.78
CA VAL A 77 -3.26 -8.25 7.64
C VAL A 77 -4.30 -7.97 6.57
N GLN A 78 -3.93 -8.23 5.32
CA GLN A 78 -4.85 -8.19 4.20
C GLN A 78 -5.82 -9.37 4.30
N ILE A 79 -7.12 -9.11 4.14
CA ILE A 79 -8.15 -10.15 4.31
C ILE A 79 -8.12 -11.13 3.12
N LYS A 80 -8.05 -10.59 1.90
CA LYS A 80 -7.98 -11.34 0.63
C LYS A 80 -6.97 -10.72 -0.30
N GLU A 81 -6.23 -11.54 -1.02
CA GLU A 81 -5.26 -11.10 -2.03
C GLU A 81 -5.90 -10.21 -3.11
N THR A 82 -7.16 -10.51 -3.48
CA THR A 82 -7.92 -9.74 -4.49
C THR A 82 -8.39 -8.37 -4.02
N ASN A 83 -8.29 -8.05 -2.72
CA ASN A 83 -8.69 -6.76 -2.16
C ASN A 83 -7.59 -6.17 -1.28
N GLU A 84 -6.70 -5.40 -1.89
CA GLU A 84 -5.61 -4.69 -1.23
C GLU A 84 -6.07 -3.48 -0.40
N ARG A 85 -7.30 -3.01 -0.64
CA ARG A 85 -7.82 -1.80 0.02
C ARG A 85 -8.31 -2.06 1.43
N ARG A 86 -8.68 -3.29 1.77
CA ARG A 86 -9.23 -3.62 3.11
C ARG A 86 -8.31 -4.56 3.88
N ARG A 87 -8.00 -4.14 5.11
CA ARG A 87 -7.16 -4.86 6.06
C ARG A 87 -7.92 -5.05 7.37
N ILE A 88 -7.44 -5.95 8.21
CA ILE A 88 -7.97 -6.16 9.55
C ILE A 88 -6.82 -6.33 10.54
N GLY A 89 -6.93 -5.69 11.70
CA GLY A 89 -5.92 -5.71 12.74
C GLY A 89 -6.54 -5.85 14.13
N VAL A 90 -5.66 -6.03 15.13
CA VAL A 90 -6.02 -6.09 16.55
C VAL A 90 -5.13 -5.12 17.30
N ASP A 91 -5.76 -4.21 18.03
CA ASP A 91 -5.07 -3.48 19.08
C ASP A 91 -4.91 -4.41 20.29
N HIS A 92 -3.69 -4.82 20.58
CA HIS A 92 -3.41 -5.78 21.66
C HIS A 92 -3.44 -5.13 23.05
N GLU A 93 -3.41 -3.79 23.14
CA GLU A 93 -3.52 -3.07 24.41
C GLU A 93 -4.97 -3.04 24.90
N THR A 94 -5.90 -2.75 23.99
CA THR A 94 -7.34 -2.64 24.30
C THR A 94 -8.13 -3.90 23.97
N GLY A 95 -7.60 -4.78 23.12
CA GLY A 95 -8.28 -5.93 22.56
C GLY A 95 -9.26 -5.60 21.44
N GLU A 96 -9.26 -4.38 20.92
CA GLU A 96 -10.14 -3.96 19.84
C GLU A 96 -9.78 -4.65 18.51
N ILE A 97 -10.79 -5.20 17.84
CA ILE A 97 -10.67 -5.66 16.45
C ILE A 97 -11.03 -4.50 15.53
N VAL A 98 -10.13 -4.16 14.63
CA VAL A 98 -10.24 -2.97 13.79
C VAL A 98 -10.28 -3.37 12.32
N ILE A 99 -11.35 -3.01 11.63
CA ILE A 99 -11.41 -3.07 10.15
C ILE A 99 -10.82 -1.76 9.63
N LEU A 100 -9.89 -1.89 8.68
CA LEU A 100 -9.13 -0.77 8.12
C LEU A 100 -9.35 -0.71 6.61
N ASP A 101 -9.86 0.42 6.13
CA ASP A 101 -10.18 0.68 4.73
C ASP A 101 -9.29 1.79 4.17
N ARG A 102 -8.59 1.49 3.06
CA ARG A 102 -7.75 2.45 2.34
C ARG A 102 -8.64 3.44 1.62
N HIS A 103 -8.61 4.69 2.02
CA HIS A 103 -9.41 5.76 1.40
C HIS A 103 -8.61 6.58 0.40
N ARG A 104 -7.29 6.68 0.57
CA ARG A 104 -6.40 7.40 -0.38
C ARG A 104 -5.09 6.65 -0.57
N ARG A 105 -4.56 6.72 -1.79
CA ARG A 105 -3.18 6.37 -2.13
C ARG A 105 -2.56 7.57 -2.81
N ILE A 106 -1.39 8.00 -2.34
CA ILE A 106 -0.65 9.13 -2.87
C ILE A 106 0.61 8.57 -3.51
N GLU A 107 0.75 8.76 -4.82
CA GLU A 107 1.97 8.39 -5.54
C GLU A 107 3.09 9.38 -5.21
N PRO A 108 4.35 8.91 -5.15
CA PRO A 108 5.50 9.78 -4.94
C PRO A 108 5.60 10.81 -6.07
N SER A 109 5.90 12.06 -5.69
CA SER A 109 6.13 13.13 -6.67
C SER A 109 7.58 13.14 -7.17
N ASN A 110 8.53 12.64 -6.38
CA ASN A 110 9.93 12.53 -6.75
C ASN A 110 10.43 11.08 -6.70
N PRO A 111 11.43 10.72 -7.53
CA PRO A 111 12.12 9.44 -7.41
C PRO A 111 12.74 9.27 -6.01
N GLY A 112 12.38 8.20 -5.31
CA GLY A 112 12.88 7.87 -3.98
C GLY A 112 11.93 8.22 -2.83
N ASP A 113 10.84 8.95 -3.09
CA ASP A 113 9.77 9.16 -2.10
C ASP A 113 8.92 7.89 -1.95
N ASP A 114 8.26 7.77 -0.78
CA ASP A 114 7.37 6.67 -0.48
C ASP A 114 5.99 6.86 -1.15
N VAL A 115 5.36 5.76 -1.52
CA VAL A 115 3.91 5.72 -1.75
C VAL A 115 3.24 5.79 -0.38
N VAL A 116 2.32 6.73 -0.20
CA VAL A 116 1.54 6.84 1.05
C VAL A 116 0.16 6.26 0.86
N GLU A 117 -0.20 5.26 1.67
CA GLU A 117 -1.54 4.71 1.76
C GLU A 117 -2.21 5.20 3.03
N ILE A 118 -3.32 5.92 2.87
CA ILE A 118 -4.09 6.46 4.00
C ILE A 118 -5.31 5.57 4.25
N TYR A 119 -5.41 5.10 5.49
CA TYR A 119 -6.45 4.21 5.98
C TYR A 119 -7.30 4.92 7.04
N HIS A 120 -8.61 4.68 7.01
CA HIS A 120 -9.47 4.89 8.16
C HIS A 120 -9.90 3.53 8.71
N GLY A 121 -10.41 3.50 9.93
CA GLY A 121 -10.86 2.24 10.51
C GLY A 121 -11.90 2.42 11.57
N HIS A 122 -12.59 1.32 11.86
CA HIS A 122 -13.65 1.26 12.84
C HIS A 122 -13.57 -0.05 13.62
N VAL A 123 -13.98 0.01 14.89
CA VAL A 123 -13.98 -1.15 15.79
C VAL A 123 -15.17 -2.06 15.47
N ARG A 124 -14.94 -3.36 15.54
CA ARG A 124 -15.99 -4.39 15.46
C ARG A 124 -15.86 -5.39 16.59
N SER A 125 -17.01 -5.92 17.03
CA SER A 125 -17.05 -7.03 17.97
C SER A 125 -16.79 -8.35 17.25
N TRP A 126 -16.14 -9.29 17.94
CA TRP A 126 -15.91 -10.64 17.41
C TRP A 126 -17.22 -11.37 17.08
N ASP A 127 -18.22 -11.21 17.95
CA ASP A 127 -19.52 -11.87 17.88
C ASP A 127 -20.54 -11.08 17.03
N ASP A 128 -20.12 -9.98 16.39
CA ASP A 128 -20.96 -9.25 15.44
C ASP A 128 -20.98 -10.00 14.10
N HIS A 129 -22.03 -10.81 13.90
CA HIS A 129 -22.30 -11.57 12.67
C HIS A 129 -23.25 -10.85 11.71
N SER A 130 -23.53 -9.56 11.94
CA SER A 130 -24.34 -8.77 11.01
C SER A 130 -23.65 -8.60 9.65
N SER A 131 -24.39 -8.12 8.64
CA SER A 131 -23.85 -7.79 7.32
C SER A 131 -22.70 -6.78 7.38
N ASP A 132 -22.70 -5.92 8.40
CA ASP A 132 -21.69 -4.90 8.62
C ASP A 132 -20.60 -5.34 9.62
N GLY A 133 -20.77 -6.50 10.24
CA GLY A 133 -19.88 -7.07 11.25
C GLY A 133 -18.67 -7.81 10.68
N LEU A 134 -18.09 -8.71 11.49
CA LEU A 134 -17.00 -9.56 11.03
C LEU A 134 -17.56 -10.71 10.19
N ASN A 135 -17.05 -10.84 8.97
CA ASN A 135 -17.30 -12.03 8.16
C ASN A 135 -16.26 -13.13 8.43
N ASP A 136 -16.49 -14.32 7.88
CA ASP A 136 -15.61 -15.47 8.12
C ASP A 136 -14.21 -15.29 7.55
N ASP A 137 -14.08 -14.59 6.42
CA ASP A 137 -12.78 -14.28 5.82
C ASP A 137 -11.93 -13.41 6.76
N MET A 138 -12.53 -12.40 7.38
CA MET A 138 -11.90 -11.52 8.37
C MET A 138 -11.46 -12.32 9.60
N ARG A 139 -12.35 -13.13 10.18
CA ARG A 139 -12.03 -14.00 11.32
C ARG A 139 -10.89 -14.97 10.98
N ASN A 140 -10.93 -15.57 9.80
CA ASN A 140 -9.92 -16.51 9.34
C ASN A 140 -8.57 -15.83 9.06
N ALA A 141 -8.58 -14.61 8.53
CA ALA A 141 -7.36 -13.82 8.36
C ALA A 141 -6.67 -13.53 9.69
N LEU A 142 -7.43 -13.09 10.71
CA LEU A 142 -6.91 -12.85 12.06
C LEU A 142 -6.35 -14.12 12.71
N LYS A 143 -7.09 -15.24 12.63
CA LYS A 143 -6.65 -16.55 13.15
C LYS A 143 -5.39 -17.05 12.45
N ARG A 144 -5.33 -16.96 11.12
CA ARG A 144 -4.17 -17.38 10.31
C ARG A 144 -2.93 -16.53 10.60
N ALA A 145 -3.13 -15.23 10.83
CA ALA A 145 -2.08 -14.31 11.23
C ALA A 145 -1.63 -14.50 12.69
N GLY A 146 -2.33 -15.34 13.47
CA GLY A 146 -2.03 -15.55 14.87
C GLY A 146 -2.26 -14.31 15.74
N LEU A 147 -3.12 -13.38 15.31
CA LEU A 147 -3.48 -12.16 16.06
C LEU A 147 -4.60 -12.41 17.08
N VAL A 148 -5.37 -13.49 16.89
CA VAL A 148 -6.43 -13.91 17.79
C VAL A 148 -6.46 -15.43 17.97
N ASP A 149 -7.01 -15.88 19.09
CA ASP A 149 -7.32 -17.28 19.33
C ASP A 149 -8.61 -17.74 18.60
N LYS A 150 -9.00 -19.00 18.80
CA LYS A 150 -10.22 -19.56 18.20
C LYS A 150 -11.52 -18.86 18.64
N LYS A 151 -11.47 -18.13 19.77
CA LYS A 151 -12.59 -17.39 20.38
C LYS A 151 -12.51 -15.89 20.10
N GLY A 152 -11.60 -15.43 19.25
CA GLY A 152 -11.47 -14.01 18.91
C GLY A 152 -10.74 -13.16 19.94
N ARG A 153 -10.10 -13.79 20.94
CA ARG A 153 -9.34 -13.07 21.95
C ARG A 153 -7.96 -12.75 21.39
N PRO A 154 -7.42 -11.54 21.61
CA PRO A 154 -6.04 -11.21 21.24
C PRO A 154 -5.08 -12.27 21.77
N THR A 155 -4.19 -12.75 20.92
CA THR A 155 -3.06 -13.58 21.34
C THR A 155 -2.03 -12.70 22.06
N ALA A 156 -1.03 -13.31 22.69
CA ALA A 156 0.12 -12.53 23.13
C ALA A 156 0.69 -11.79 21.92
N PRO A 157 1.07 -10.51 22.04
CA PRO A 157 1.68 -9.78 20.95
C PRO A 157 2.86 -10.62 20.43
N PRO A 158 3.05 -10.74 19.10
CA PRO A 158 4.26 -11.35 18.58
C PRO A 158 5.42 -10.65 19.28
N LYS A 159 6.31 -11.42 19.92
CA LYS A 159 7.53 -10.85 20.51
C LYS A 159 8.19 -10.08 19.39
N ASP A 160 8.37 -8.78 19.58
CA ASP A 160 9.18 -7.99 18.66
C ASP A 160 10.55 -8.70 18.62
N GLU A 161 10.84 -9.38 17.51
CA GLU A 161 12.18 -9.92 17.29
C GLU A 161 13.08 -8.69 17.09
N GLU A 162 13.74 -8.32 18.18
CA GLU A 162 14.79 -7.28 18.25
C GLU A 162 15.97 -7.57 17.33
#